data_AF-A0A2G8JG14-F1
#
_entry.id   AF-A0A2G8JG14-F1
#
_cell.length_a   1.000
_cell.length_b   1.000
_cell.length_c   1.000
_cell.angle_alpha   90.00
_cell.angle_beta   90.00
_cell.angle_gamma   90.00
#
_symmetry.space_group_name_H-M   'P 1'
#
loop_
_entity.id
_entity.type
_entity.pdbx_description
1 polymer ?
#
loop_
_entity_poly.entity_id
_entity_poly.type
_entity_poly.pdbx_seq_one_letter_code
_entity_poly.pdbx_strand_id
1 'polypeptide(L)'
;MSGWRGSSCHQECGARTFGANCDNTCHCQSRECDKFTGICTGRTTDCMSGWRGSSCHQECGARTFGANCDNTCHCQSRECDKFTGICTGRTTDCISGWRGSSCHEECGARTFGANCGNTCHCQSRECDRFTGICTGRTTDCMSGWRGSSCHQECGARTFGANCDNTCHCQSGECDRFTGTCTGRTTDCMSGWTGSICQE
;
A
#
# COMPACT_ATOMS: atom_id res chain seq x y z
N MET A 1 -10.21 8.05 -46.94
CA MET A 1 -8.80 7.59 -46.98
C MET A 1 -8.17 7.90 -45.63
N SER A 2 -7.30 7.04 -45.09
CA SER A 2 -6.62 7.33 -43.80
C SER A 2 -5.67 8.52 -43.93
N GLY A 3 -5.59 9.37 -42.91
CA GLY A 3 -4.79 10.59 -42.92
C GLY A 3 -5.45 11.81 -43.57
N TRP A 4 -6.72 11.66 -43.98
CA TRP A 4 -7.48 12.69 -44.69
C TRP A 4 -8.93 12.77 -44.23
N ARG A 5 -9.52 13.95 -44.34
CA ARG A 5 -10.95 14.25 -44.10
C ARG A 5 -11.58 15.09 -45.21
N GLY A 6 -12.90 15.27 -45.12
CA GLY A 6 -13.70 16.03 -46.07
C GLY A 6 -14.27 15.14 -47.19
N SER A 7 -15.35 15.63 -47.82
CA SER A 7 -16.12 14.87 -48.83
C SER A 7 -15.29 14.40 -50.03
N SER A 8 -14.20 15.09 -50.35
CA SER A 8 -13.24 14.70 -51.40
C SER A 8 -11.86 14.29 -50.88
N CYS A 9 -11.71 14.04 -49.58
CA CYS A 9 -10.43 13.64 -48.96
C CYS A 9 -9.23 14.58 -49.24
N HIS A 10 -9.47 15.89 -49.36
CA HIS A 10 -8.43 16.88 -49.71
C HIS A 10 -7.80 17.55 -48.48
N GLN A 11 -8.35 17.35 -47.28
CA GLN A 11 -7.82 17.96 -46.05
C GLN A 11 -7.03 16.93 -45.26
N GLU A 12 -5.75 17.19 -45.04
CA GLU A 12 -4.92 16.35 -44.17
C GLU A 12 -5.40 16.40 -42.72
N CYS A 13 -5.18 15.32 -41.98
CA CYS A 13 -5.37 15.34 -40.54
C CYS A 13 -4.46 16.36 -39.87
N GLY A 14 -5.04 17.11 -38.93
CA GLY A 14 -4.29 18.06 -38.11
C GLY A 14 -3.39 17.35 -37.11
N ALA A 15 -2.54 18.12 -36.43
CA ALA A 15 -1.66 17.59 -35.39
C ALA A 15 -2.45 16.75 -34.36
N ARG A 16 -1.90 15.59 -34.00
CA ARG A 16 -2.49 14.60 -33.07
C ARG A 16 -3.76 13.90 -33.54
N THR A 17 -4.19 14.07 -34.78
CA THR A 17 -5.33 13.31 -35.32
C THR A 17 -4.89 12.36 -36.42
N PHE A 18 -5.53 11.19 -36.52
CA PHE A 18 -5.15 10.16 -37.48
C PHE A 18 -6.32 9.29 -37.92
N GLY A 19 -6.09 8.46 -38.94
CA GLY A 19 -7.06 7.51 -39.47
C GLY A 19 -8.02 8.13 -40.49
N ALA A 20 -9.08 7.39 -40.85
CA ALA A 20 -10.09 7.89 -41.79
C ALA A 20 -10.88 9.04 -41.17
N ASN A 21 -11.13 10.10 -41.93
CA ASN A 21 -11.81 11.32 -41.48
C ASN A 21 -11.15 12.03 -40.28
N CYS A 22 -9.96 11.58 -39.86
CA CYS A 22 -9.26 12.08 -38.68
C CYS A 22 -10.04 11.86 -37.37
N ASP A 23 -10.81 10.79 -37.30
CA ASP A 23 -11.70 10.49 -36.17
C ASP A 23 -10.95 10.05 -34.90
N ASN A 24 -9.67 9.67 -35.00
CA ASN A 24 -8.88 9.23 -33.86
C ASN A 24 -7.91 10.32 -33.39
N THR A 25 -7.66 10.36 -32.08
CA THR A 25 -6.71 11.28 -31.44
C THR A 25 -5.55 10.52 -30.80
N CYS A 26 -4.34 10.98 -31.06
CA CYS A 26 -3.10 10.53 -30.42
C CYS A 26 -2.83 11.31 -29.13
N HIS A 27 -2.43 10.58 -28.07
CA HIS A 27 -1.95 11.17 -26.82
C HIS A 27 -0.46 10.90 -26.61
N CYS A 28 0.34 11.06 -27.67
CA CYS A 28 1.79 10.97 -27.62
C CYS A 28 2.37 12.09 -26.74
N GLN A 29 3.40 11.80 -25.95
CA GLN A 29 4.14 12.81 -25.20
C GLN A 29 4.98 13.70 -26.14
N SER A 30 5.50 13.13 -27.22
CA SER A 30 6.05 13.89 -28.36
C SER A 30 4.91 14.54 -29.18
N ARG A 31 5.25 15.50 -30.05
CA ARG A 31 4.28 16.07 -31.01
C ARG A 31 4.11 15.21 -32.27
N GLU A 32 4.90 14.16 -32.43
CA GLU A 32 4.92 13.34 -33.64
C GLU A 32 3.91 12.19 -33.51
N CYS A 33 2.81 12.31 -34.24
CA CYS A 33 1.76 11.31 -34.39
C CYS A 33 1.58 11.12 -35.89
N ASP A 34 1.83 9.90 -36.39
CA ASP A 34 1.69 9.60 -37.81
C ASP A 34 0.22 9.73 -38.23
N LYS A 35 -0.08 10.57 -39.23
CA LYS A 35 -1.47 10.85 -39.64
C LYS A 35 -2.21 9.63 -40.20
N PHE A 36 -1.49 8.61 -40.67
CA PHE A 36 -2.09 7.43 -41.27
C PHE A 36 -2.39 6.34 -40.22
N THR A 37 -1.43 6.06 -39.35
CA THR A 37 -1.42 4.94 -38.40
C THR A 37 -1.66 5.37 -36.96
N GLY A 38 -1.45 6.65 -36.65
CA GLY A 38 -1.46 7.21 -35.30
C GLY A 38 -0.23 6.84 -34.47
N ILE A 39 0.69 6.04 -35.00
CA ILE A 39 1.85 5.58 -34.23
C ILE A 39 2.68 6.80 -33.81
N CYS A 40 2.97 6.87 -32.53
CA CYS A 40 3.85 7.89 -31.99
C CYS A 40 5.28 7.61 -32.46
N THR A 41 5.88 8.53 -33.22
CA THR A 41 7.28 8.41 -33.64
C THR A 41 8.17 9.22 -32.69
N GLY A 42 9.30 8.65 -32.28
CA GLY A 42 10.18 9.23 -31.24
C GLY A 42 11.13 8.19 -30.64
N ARG A 43 11.98 8.60 -29.68
CA ARG A 43 12.95 7.70 -29.00
C ARG A 43 12.31 6.75 -27.99
N THR A 44 11.10 7.02 -27.55
CA THR A 44 10.37 6.24 -26.54
C THR A 44 8.88 6.24 -26.89
N THR A 45 8.24 5.08 -26.79
CA THR A 45 6.78 4.92 -26.80
C THR A 45 6.22 5.51 -25.51
N ASP A 46 6.24 6.83 -25.36
CA ASP A 46 5.74 7.52 -24.17
C ASP A 46 4.38 8.13 -24.48
N CYS A 47 3.32 7.41 -24.11
CA CYS A 47 1.99 7.97 -24.02
C CYS A 47 1.89 8.91 -22.83
N MET A 48 1.11 9.98 -22.99
CA MET A 48 0.70 10.81 -21.86
C MET A 48 -0.02 9.96 -20.81
N SER A 49 -0.01 10.44 -19.55
CA SER A 49 -0.71 9.77 -18.46
C SER A 49 -2.16 9.45 -18.82
N GLY A 50 -2.61 8.24 -18.47
CA GLY A 50 -3.96 7.78 -18.76
C GLY A 50 -4.12 7.08 -20.10
N TRP A 51 -3.06 6.98 -20.91
CA TRP A 51 -3.09 6.41 -22.26
C TRP A 51 -2.01 5.34 -22.47
N ARG A 52 -2.28 4.40 -23.37
CA ARG A 52 -1.37 3.33 -23.79
C ARG A 52 -1.54 2.92 -25.25
N GLY A 53 -0.69 1.99 -25.68
CA GLY A 53 -0.67 1.43 -27.02
C GLY A 53 0.18 2.25 -27.98
N SER A 54 0.51 1.68 -29.14
CA SER A 54 1.46 2.29 -30.09
C SER A 54 1.05 3.68 -30.61
N SER A 55 -0.24 3.99 -30.60
CA SER A 55 -0.80 5.29 -30.98
C SER A 55 -1.38 6.11 -29.82
N CYS A 56 -1.23 5.64 -28.58
CA CYS A 56 -1.72 6.32 -27.38
C CYS A 56 -3.21 6.73 -27.46
N HIS A 57 -4.03 5.89 -28.08
CA HIS A 57 -5.47 6.10 -28.25
C HIS A 57 -6.29 5.22 -27.29
N GLN A 58 -5.65 4.27 -26.60
CA GLN A 58 -6.31 3.41 -25.63
C GLN A 58 -6.17 4.01 -24.25
N GLU A 59 -7.26 4.12 -23.51
CA GLU A 59 -7.21 4.52 -22.12
C GLU A 59 -6.60 3.41 -21.25
N CYS A 60 -6.05 3.79 -20.09
CA CYS A 60 -5.70 2.81 -19.08
C CYS A 60 -6.91 1.98 -18.65
N GLY A 61 -6.69 0.67 -18.49
CA GLY A 61 -7.70 -0.22 -17.96
C GLY A 61 -7.89 0.00 -16.46
N ALA A 62 -8.93 -0.63 -15.90
CA ALA A 62 -9.15 -0.65 -14.46
C ALA A 62 -7.88 -1.09 -13.72
N ARG A 63 -7.56 -0.39 -12.63
CA ARG A 63 -6.36 -0.57 -11.78
C ARG A 63 -5.02 -0.10 -12.35
N THR A 64 -4.98 0.47 -13.55
CA THR A 64 -3.72 0.97 -14.15
C THR A 64 -3.77 2.47 -14.38
N PHE A 65 -2.64 3.15 -14.25
CA PHE A 65 -2.57 4.61 -14.37
C PHE A 65 -1.18 5.11 -14.79
N GLY A 66 -1.12 6.40 -15.11
CA GLY A 66 0.13 7.08 -15.48
C GLY A 66 0.49 6.87 -16.95
N ALA A 67 1.70 7.31 -17.33
CA ALA A 67 2.20 7.17 -18.70
C ALA A 67 2.27 5.68 -19.08
N ASN A 68 1.81 5.35 -20.28
CA ASN A 68 1.71 3.98 -20.81
C ASN A 68 0.88 3.00 -19.95
N CYS A 69 0.23 3.48 -18.89
CA CYS A 69 -0.44 2.66 -17.88
C CYS A 69 0.51 1.69 -17.17
N ASP A 70 1.76 2.09 -16.98
CA ASP A 70 2.81 1.24 -16.38
C ASP A 70 2.68 1.10 -14.86
N ASN A 71 1.87 1.94 -14.21
CA ASN A 71 1.64 1.85 -12.76
C ASN A 71 0.34 1.11 -12.45
N THR A 72 0.36 0.32 -11.37
CA THR A 72 -0.82 -0.36 -10.83
C THR A 72 -1.24 0.30 -9.52
N CYS A 73 -2.52 0.58 -9.35
CA CYS A 73 -3.07 1.08 -8.09
C CYS A 73 -3.63 -0.09 -7.26
N HIS A 74 -3.38 -0.07 -5.96
CA HIS A 74 -3.83 -1.11 -5.01
C HIS A 74 -4.99 -0.64 -4.12
N CYS A 75 -5.96 0.04 -4.74
CA CYS A 75 -7.17 0.51 -4.08
C CYS A 75 -8.07 -0.66 -3.64
N GLN A 76 -8.82 -0.46 -2.56
CA GLN A 76 -9.85 -1.39 -2.10
C GLN A 76 -10.98 -1.52 -3.13
N SER A 77 -11.40 -0.40 -3.73
CA SER A 77 -12.23 -0.41 -4.94
C SER A 77 -11.39 -0.81 -6.17
N ARG A 78 -12.03 -1.29 -7.24
CA ARG A 78 -11.32 -1.61 -8.50
C ARG A 78 -10.99 -0.38 -9.35
N GLU A 79 -11.46 0.79 -8.95
CA GLU A 79 -11.39 2.03 -9.74
C GLU A 79 -10.40 3.01 -9.10
N CYS A 80 -9.46 3.48 -9.91
CA CYS A 80 -8.59 4.60 -9.59
C CYS A 80 -8.50 5.52 -10.81
N ASP A 81 -8.18 6.78 -10.58
CA ASP A 81 -8.05 7.76 -11.64
C ASP A 81 -6.90 7.37 -12.58
N LYS A 82 -7.19 7.24 -13.88
CA LYS A 82 -6.21 6.79 -14.89
C LYS A 82 -5.00 7.73 -15.05
N PHE A 83 -5.12 8.98 -14.64
CA PHE A 83 -4.06 9.98 -14.79
C PHE A 83 -3.13 10.00 -13.58
N THR A 84 -3.69 9.95 -12.37
CA THR A 84 -3.00 10.18 -11.09
C THR A 84 -2.86 8.92 -10.24
N GLY A 85 -3.65 7.88 -10.53
CA GLY A 85 -3.74 6.66 -9.73
C GLY A 85 -4.51 6.83 -8.43
N ILE A 86 -5.00 8.04 -8.12
CA ILE A 86 -5.72 8.31 -6.86
C ILE A 86 -6.97 7.44 -6.82
N CYS A 87 -7.17 6.74 -5.69
CA CYS A 87 -8.33 5.90 -5.50
C CYS A 87 -9.60 6.76 -5.50
N THR A 88 -10.51 6.46 -6.43
CA THR A 88 -11.78 7.16 -6.57
C THR A 88 -12.85 6.37 -5.80
N GLY A 89 -13.40 6.92 -4.72
CA GLY A 89 -14.38 6.24 -3.87
C GLY A 89 -14.66 6.99 -2.57
N ARG A 90 -15.59 6.47 -1.74
CA ARG A 90 -15.88 7.04 -0.40
C ARG A 90 -14.79 6.75 0.63
N THR A 91 -13.91 5.80 0.34
CA THR A 91 -12.76 5.47 1.18
C THR A 91 -11.50 5.51 0.34
N THR A 92 -10.50 6.25 0.81
CA THR A 92 -9.13 6.22 0.28
C THR A 92 -8.37 4.99 0.81
N ASP A 93 -9.06 3.85 0.91
CA ASP A 93 -8.52 2.66 1.53
C ASP A 93 -7.74 1.85 0.51
N CYS A 94 -6.46 1.64 0.82
CA CYS A 94 -5.61 0.70 0.13
C CYS A 94 -5.87 -0.71 0.64
N ILE A 95 -5.71 -1.71 -0.24
CA ILE A 95 -5.65 -3.11 0.19
C ILE A 95 -4.45 -3.31 1.12
N SER A 96 -4.44 -4.42 1.86
CA SER A 96 -3.33 -4.76 2.76
C SER A 96 -1.97 -4.71 2.06
N GLY A 97 -0.97 -4.17 2.75
CA GLY A 97 0.40 -4.07 2.24
C GLY A 97 0.72 -2.79 1.45
N TRP A 98 -0.28 -1.92 1.26
CA TRP A 98 -0.15 -0.68 0.47
C TRP A 98 -0.68 0.54 1.22
N ARG A 99 -0.15 1.72 0.88
CA ARG A 99 -0.56 3.04 1.39
C ARG A 99 -0.38 4.15 0.35
N GLY A 100 -0.74 5.37 0.75
CA GLY A 100 -0.65 6.57 -0.07
C GLY A 100 -1.94 6.81 -0.86
N SER A 101 -2.11 8.02 -1.41
CA SER A 101 -3.35 8.40 -2.09
C SER A 101 -3.66 7.58 -3.34
N SER A 102 -2.63 7.02 -3.99
CA SER A 102 -2.73 6.12 -5.14
C SER A 102 -2.53 4.64 -4.81
N CYS A 103 -2.30 4.30 -3.54
CA CYS A 103 -2.01 2.95 -3.09
C CYS A 103 -0.86 2.28 -3.87
N HIS A 104 0.20 3.04 -4.19
CA HIS A 104 1.39 2.54 -4.90
C HIS A 104 2.61 2.44 -3.96
N GLU A 105 2.49 2.88 -2.71
CA GLU A 105 3.58 2.72 -1.73
C GLU A 105 3.39 1.43 -0.95
N GLU A 106 4.45 0.61 -0.88
CA GLU A 106 4.48 -0.57 -0.03
C GLU A 106 4.58 -0.17 1.45
N CYS A 107 4.03 -1.00 2.35
CA CYS A 107 4.29 -0.82 3.78
C CYS A 107 5.77 -1.01 4.11
N GLY A 108 6.27 -0.19 5.04
CA GLY A 108 7.62 -0.34 5.57
C GLY A 108 7.74 -1.53 6.54
N ALA A 109 8.97 -1.86 6.91
CA ALA A 109 9.35 -3.06 7.68
C ALA A 109 8.52 -3.37 8.95
N ARG A 110 7.95 -2.38 9.62
CA ARG A 110 7.18 -2.57 10.88
C ARG A 110 5.68 -2.35 10.75
N THR A 111 5.20 -2.12 9.54
CA THR A 111 3.81 -1.73 9.29
C THR A 111 3.15 -2.72 8.36
N PHE A 112 1.87 -2.99 8.59
CA PHE A 112 1.13 -3.96 7.80
C PHE A 112 -0.36 -3.63 7.74
N GLY A 113 -1.08 -4.39 6.92
CA GLY A 113 -2.52 -4.26 6.75
C GLY A 113 -2.90 -3.12 5.82
N ALA A 114 -4.21 -2.84 5.73
CA ALA A 114 -4.74 -1.78 4.88
C ALA A 114 -4.18 -0.42 5.31
N ASN A 115 -3.79 0.40 4.34
CA ASN A 115 -3.14 1.70 4.55
C ASN A 115 -1.88 1.65 5.43
N CYS A 116 -1.30 0.46 5.64
CA CYS A 116 -0.21 0.23 6.59
C CYS A 116 -0.54 0.74 8.01
N GLY A 117 -1.82 0.67 8.40
CA GLY A 117 -2.33 1.25 9.65
C GLY A 117 -1.94 0.48 10.91
N ASN A 118 -1.49 -0.77 10.79
CA ASN A 118 -1.08 -1.59 11.94
C ASN A 118 0.44 -1.61 12.07
N THR A 119 0.91 -1.68 13.31
CA THR A 119 2.34 -1.85 13.63
C THR A 119 2.57 -3.23 14.24
N CYS A 120 3.61 -3.92 13.78
CA CYS A 120 4.05 -5.19 14.37
C CYS A 120 5.22 -4.95 15.33
N HIS A 121 5.21 -5.67 16.44
CA HIS A 121 6.23 -5.59 17.49
C HIS A 121 7.10 -6.86 17.56
N CYS A 122 7.50 -7.36 16.40
CA CYS A 122 8.38 -8.51 16.25
C CYS A 122 9.78 -8.23 16.84
N GLN A 123 10.43 -9.26 17.37
CA GLN A 123 11.86 -9.23 17.74
C GLN A 123 12.74 -8.93 16.52
N SER A 124 12.49 -9.62 15.40
CA SER A 124 12.96 -9.16 14.10
C SER A 124 12.29 -7.82 13.78
N ARG A 125 13.01 -6.86 13.21
CA ARG A 125 12.40 -5.54 12.89
C ARG A 125 11.43 -5.60 11.70
N GLU A 126 11.20 -6.78 11.14
CA GLU A 126 10.47 -6.99 9.90
C GLU A 126 9.27 -7.92 10.13
N CYS A 127 8.13 -7.55 9.57
CA CYS A 127 6.97 -8.42 9.45
C CYS A 127 6.41 -8.39 8.03
N ASP A 128 5.65 -9.42 7.69
CA ASP A 128 4.96 -9.48 6.42
C ASP A 128 3.98 -8.30 6.28
N ARG A 129 4.13 -7.49 5.23
CA ARG A 129 3.33 -6.29 5.02
C ARG A 129 1.82 -6.54 4.88
N PHE A 130 1.43 -7.76 4.50
CA PHE A 130 0.02 -8.09 4.23
C PHE A 130 -0.68 -8.57 5.51
N THR A 131 -0.02 -9.43 6.28
CA THR A 131 -0.57 -10.15 7.42
C THR A 131 -0.05 -9.66 8.77
N GLY A 132 1.09 -8.98 8.77
CA GLY A 132 1.83 -8.57 9.95
C GLY A 132 2.60 -9.69 10.61
N ILE A 133 2.54 -10.91 10.10
CA ILE A 133 3.20 -12.07 10.72
C ILE A 133 4.71 -11.82 10.75
N CYS A 134 5.33 -12.05 11.91
CA CYS A 134 6.76 -11.86 12.07
C CYS A 134 7.54 -12.76 11.11
N THR A 135 8.50 -12.17 10.41
CA THR A 135 9.38 -12.86 9.48
C THR A 135 10.81 -12.84 10.01
N GLY A 136 11.58 -13.91 9.77
CA GLY A 136 13.00 -13.98 10.18
C GLY A 136 13.35 -15.19 11.05
N ARG A 137 14.45 -15.09 11.81
CA ARG A 137 14.96 -16.19 12.64
C ARG A 137 14.21 -16.38 13.95
N THR A 138 13.65 -15.30 14.48
CA THR A 138 12.81 -15.31 15.69
C THR A 138 11.44 -14.79 15.31
N THR A 139 10.41 -15.58 15.61
CA THR A 139 9.00 -15.21 15.41
C THR A 139 8.38 -14.62 16.69
N ASP A 140 9.20 -14.41 17.72
CA ASP A 140 8.78 -13.92 19.01
C ASP A 140 8.46 -12.42 18.97
N CYS A 141 7.50 -12.04 19.80
CA CYS A 141 7.17 -10.66 20.05
C CYS A 141 8.15 -10.02 21.03
N MET A 142 8.42 -8.73 20.85
CA MET A 142 9.05 -7.90 21.88
C MET A 142 8.20 -7.94 23.16
N SER A 143 8.84 -7.68 24.30
CA SER A 143 8.14 -7.64 25.58
C SER A 143 6.93 -6.72 25.55
N GLY A 144 5.83 -7.15 26.18
CA GLY A 144 4.57 -6.40 26.21
C GLY A 144 3.63 -6.67 25.04
N TRP A 145 4.01 -7.53 24.10
CA TRP A 145 3.24 -7.85 22.89
C TRP A 145 3.07 -9.35 22.67
N ARG A 146 1.99 -9.74 22.00
CA ARG A 146 1.66 -11.14 21.64
C ARG A 146 0.90 -11.26 20.31
N GLY A 147 0.65 -12.51 19.94
CA GLY A 147 -0.06 -12.90 18.72
C GLY A 147 0.88 -13.02 17.53
N SER A 148 0.42 -13.65 16.45
CA SER A 148 1.26 -13.98 15.29
C SER A 148 1.91 -12.77 14.60
N SER A 149 1.27 -11.60 14.71
CA SER A 149 1.78 -10.32 14.19
C SER A 149 2.26 -9.35 15.26
N CYS A 150 2.31 -9.78 16.53
CA CYS A 150 2.78 -8.97 17.65
C CYS A 150 2.13 -7.57 17.73
N HIS A 151 0.87 -7.43 17.33
CA HIS A 151 0.13 -6.17 17.40
C HIS A 151 -0.80 -6.10 18.62
N GLN A 152 -0.92 -7.20 19.37
CA GLN A 152 -1.76 -7.27 20.56
C GLN A 152 -0.91 -7.01 21.79
N GLU A 153 -1.38 -6.13 22.66
CA GLU A 153 -0.74 -5.89 23.96
C GLU A 153 -0.95 -7.08 24.89
N CYS A 154 -0.06 -7.27 25.86
CA CYS A 154 -0.32 -8.20 26.96
C CYS A 154 -1.57 -7.80 27.74
N GLY A 155 -2.29 -8.80 28.25
CA GLY A 155 -3.39 -8.55 29.17
C GLY A 155 -2.87 -8.06 30.52
N ALA A 156 -3.78 -7.53 31.36
CA ALA A 156 -3.44 -6.89 32.64
C ALA A 156 -2.68 -7.77 33.66
N ARG A 157 -2.56 -9.08 33.43
CA ARG A 157 -1.91 -10.04 34.32
C ARG A 157 -0.76 -10.80 33.65
N THR A 158 -0.33 -10.40 32.46
CA THR A 158 0.79 -11.03 31.76
C THR A 158 1.80 -10.00 31.28
N PHE A 159 3.05 -10.41 31.15
CA PHE A 159 4.15 -9.53 30.75
C PHE A 159 5.26 -10.30 30.02
N GLY A 160 6.25 -9.56 29.52
CA GLY A 160 7.41 -10.14 28.85
C GLY A 160 7.15 -10.46 27.38
N ALA A 161 8.12 -11.12 26.73
CA ALA A 161 8.01 -11.53 25.33
C ALA A 161 6.85 -12.53 25.18
N ASN A 162 6.07 -12.38 24.11
CA ASN A 162 4.85 -13.16 23.83
C ASN A 162 3.79 -13.13 24.95
N CYS A 163 4.00 -12.34 26.00
CA CYS A 163 3.21 -12.35 27.24
C CYS A 163 3.22 -13.70 27.96
N ASP A 164 4.34 -14.42 27.90
CA ASP A 164 4.47 -15.77 28.45
C ASP A 164 4.61 -15.78 29.99
N ASN A 165 4.92 -14.63 30.61
CA ASN A 165 5.03 -14.53 32.07
C ASN A 165 3.74 -14.03 32.71
N THR A 166 3.43 -14.52 33.92
CA THR A 166 2.24 -14.13 34.69
C THR A 166 2.61 -13.19 35.83
N CYS A 167 1.83 -12.14 36.04
CA CYS A 167 2.04 -11.18 37.13
C CYS A 167 1.35 -11.65 38.42
N HIS A 168 2.11 -11.70 39.52
CA HIS A 168 1.61 -12.05 40.85
C HIS A 168 1.49 -10.85 41.80
N CYS A 169 1.18 -9.67 41.25
CA CYS A 169 0.89 -8.47 42.05
C CYS A 169 -0.41 -8.65 42.86
N GLN A 170 -0.36 -8.39 44.17
CA GLN A 170 -1.54 -8.45 45.03
C GLN A 170 -2.53 -7.33 44.73
N SER A 171 -2.02 -6.11 44.51
CA SER A 171 -2.80 -4.94 44.08
C SER A 171 -2.00 -4.11 43.07
N GLY A 172 -2.69 -3.27 42.28
CA GLY A 172 -2.04 -2.40 41.30
C GLY A 172 -1.96 -2.96 39.88
N GLU A 173 -1.42 -2.15 38.97
CA GLU A 173 -1.24 -2.51 37.56
C GLU A 173 0.11 -3.19 37.36
N CYS A 174 0.14 -4.26 36.58
CA CYS A 174 1.37 -4.91 36.16
C CYS A 174 1.90 -4.25 34.88
N ASP A 175 3.15 -3.77 34.92
CA ASP A 175 3.80 -3.28 33.72
C ASP A 175 4.03 -4.44 32.73
N ARG A 176 3.38 -4.37 31.57
CA ARG A 176 3.43 -5.42 30.55
C ARG A 176 4.82 -5.70 29.98
N PHE A 177 5.75 -4.75 30.09
CA PHE A 177 7.09 -4.88 29.54
C PHE A 177 8.04 -5.59 30.52
N THR A 178 7.92 -5.27 31.81
CA THR A 178 8.89 -5.62 32.85
C THR A 178 8.34 -6.56 33.92
N GLY A 179 7.01 -6.64 34.08
CA GLY A 179 6.35 -7.39 35.17
C GLY A 179 6.30 -6.62 36.49
N THR A 180 6.79 -5.37 36.52
CA THR A 180 6.83 -4.56 37.73
C THR A 180 5.42 -4.23 38.20
N CYS A 181 5.16 -4.47 39.49
CA CYS A 181 3.89 -4.10 40.11
C CYS A 181 3.90 -2.60 40.44
N THR A 182 2.96 -1.87 39.86
CA THR A 182 2.79 -0.43 40.10
C THR A 182 1.55 -0.18 40.97
N GLY A 183 1.73 0.48 42.12
CA GLY A 183 0.65 0.65 43.10
C GLY A 183 1.11 1.33 44.40
N ARG A 184 0.18 1.51 45.36
CA ARG A 184 0.50 2.07 46.69
C ARG A 184 1.32 1.11 47.56
N THR A 185 1.22 -0.19 47.32
CA THR A 185 2.06 -1.21 47.94
C THR A 185 2.60 -2.14 46.86
N THR A 186 3.88 -2.50 46.95
CA THR A 186 4.55 -3.49 46.09
C THR A 186 4.33 -4.90 46.64
N ASP A 187 3.12 -5.18 47.13
CA ASP A 187 2.82 -6.44 47.78
C ASP A 187 2.54 -7.52 46.72
N CYS A 188 3.20 -8.65 46.89
CA CYS A 188 3.01 -9.82 46.06
C CYS A 188 1.90 -10.71 46.63
N MET A 189 1.21 -11.45 45.76
CA MET A 189 0.28 -12.49 46.21
C MET A 189 1.00 -13.46 47.15
N SER A 190 0.27 -14.05 48.10
CA SER A 190 0.83 -14.97 49.08
C SER A 190 1.68 -16.05 48.42
N GLY A 191 2.93 -16.18 48.89
CA GLY A 191 3.91 -17.13 48.35
C GLY A 191 4.81 -16.58 47.24
N TRP A 192 4.68 -15.31 46.87
CA TRP A 192 5.55 -14.62 45.92
C TRP A 192 6.29 -13.47 46.58
N THR A 193 7.50 -13.18 46.12
CA THR A 193 8.41 -12.16 46.62
C THR A 193 9.19 -11.48 45.48
N GLY A 194 9.98 -10.45 45.82
CA GLY A 194 10.75 -9.66 44.86
C GLY A 194 9.95 -8.52 44.21
N SER A 195 10.65 -7.65 43.46
CA SER A 195 10.05 -6.42 42.88
C SER A 195 9.09 -6.65 41.71
N ILE A 196 9.11 -7.86 41.12
CA ILE A 196 8.21 -8.28 40.03
C ILE A 196 7.35 -9.50 40.43
N CYS A 197 7.38 -9.88 41.71
CA CYS A 197 6.62 -11.02 42.26
C CYS A 197 6.84 -12.33 41.48
N GLN A 198 8.10 -12.74 41.29
CA GLN A 198 8.49 -13.96 40.57
C GLN A 198 9.34 -14.92 41.42
N GLU A 199 9.60 -14.60 42.69
CA GLU A 199 10.45 -15.38 43.61
C GLU A 199 9.65 -16.08 44.71
#